data_AF-A0A1C3XGC7-F1
#
_entry.id   AF-A0A1C3XGC7-F1
#
_cell.length_a   1.000
_cell.length_b   1.000
_cell.length_c   1.000
_cell.angle_alpha   90.00
_cell.angle_beta   90.00
_cell.angle_gamma   90.00
#
_symmetry.space_group_name_H-M   'P 1'
#
loop_
_entity.id
_entity.type
_entity.pdbx_description
1 polymer ?
#
loop_
_entity_poly.entity_id
_entity_poly.type
_entity_poly.pdbx_seq_one_letter_code
_entity_poly.pdbx_strand_id
1 'polypeptide(L)'
;MLRFGHGLQRSFLLAILQELASVESGSSAETSIERPTLILGCEEPELYQHPPQAKHLSAVLRELAALGNQVMLTTHKPYFVSGEEFEDIRLVRRDGKSGKSHVKCTDFDRFAVRISKATGKKPDKNPVARAKLLAALRPEPSELYFSQRLVLVEGIADRAYLSAALHLDGEWNAMRRAGLHILPTEGKSNILQLLTIAQELEIPCFVIFDADGDEEHPDRRRHHEVDNKALLAALELGGDHFPSAIVWGDCCAIWPNNIEDSVRQCFEAADWDRVNNEARRAIDPAAGGLRKNPALIGELLAIAWAEGKKPEVLTSLIRRLAAFGQAMDAAA
;
A
#
# COMPACT_ATOMS: atom_id res chain seq x y z
N MET A 1 -11.42 42.33 -4.24
CA MET A 1 -10.54 41.14 -4.08
C MET A 1 -11.22 39.79 -4.35
N LEU A 2 -12.51 39.74 -4.72
CA LEU A 2 -13.34 38.51 -4.79
C LEU A 2 -13.56 37.95 -6.22
N ARG A 3 -12.61 38.09 -7.15
CA ARG A 3 -12.82 37.67 -8.56
C ARG A 3 -11.60 37.07 -9.27
N PHE A 4 -10.64 36.54 -8.51
CA PHE A 4 -9.56 35.75 -9.09
C PHE A 4 -9.88 34.26 -8.92
N GLY A 5 -9.67 33.46 -9.97
CA GLY A 5 -9.85 32.01 -9.88
C GLY A 5 -9.00 31.43 -8.75
N HIS A 6 -9.52 30.41 -8.05
CA HIS A 6 -8.85 29.84 -6.88
C HIS A 6 -7.41 29.37 -7.16
N GLY A 7 -7.11 29.00 -8.41
CA GLY A 7 -5.74 28.71 -8.86
C GLY A 7 -4.79 29.90 -8.68
N LEU A 8 -5.18 31.11 -9.11
CA LEU A 8 -4.34 32.31 -8.99
C LEU A 8 -4.16 32.75 -7.52
N GLN A 9 -5.23 32.65 -6.71
CA GLN A 9 -5.14 32.93 -5.27
C GLN A 9 -4.13 32.01 -4.58
N ARG A 10 -4.12 30.73 -4.94
CA ARG A 10 -3.17 29.73 -4.42
C ARG A 10 -1.77 29.90 -4.97
N SER A 11 -1.62 30.22 -6.25
CA SER A 11 -0.31 30.54 -6.83
C SER A 11 0.32 31.77 -6.19
N PHE A 12 -0.50 32.78 -5.85
CA PHE A 12 -0.03 33.96 -5.11
C PHE A 12 0.39 33.62 -3.68
N LEU A 13 -0.40 32.80 -2.97
CA LEU A 13 -0.02 32.29 -1.65
C LEU A 13 1.29 31.48 -1.73
N LEU A 14 1.44 30.63 -2.74
CA LEU A 14 2.65 29.86 -2.98
C LEU A 14 3.85 30.77 -3.26
N ALA A 15 3.69 31.83 -4.05
CA ALA A 15 4.74 32.82 -4.28
C ALA A 15 5.15 33.53 -2.97
N ILE A 16 4.20 33.90 -2.12
CA ILE A 16 4.49 34.48 -0.80
C ILE A 16 5.27 33.48 0.07
N LEU A 17 4.82 32.22 0.12
CA LEU A 17 5.49 31.16 0.89
C LEU A 17 6.90 30.88 0.38
N GLN A 18 7.10 30.90 -0.95
CA GLN A 18 8.42 30.76 -1.57
C GLN A 18 9.34 31.92 -1.27
N GLU A 19 8.86 33.16 -1.35
CA GLU A 19 9.64 34.34 -0.97
C GLU A 19 10.00 34.30 0.51
N LEU A 20 9.07 33.92 1.39
CA LEU A 20 9.35 33.73 2.81
C LEU A 20 10.44 32.68 3.04
N ALA A 21 10.32 31.50 2.41
CA ALA A 21 11.34 30.46 2.49
C ALA A 21 12.71 30.92 1.96
N SER A 22 12.72 31.71 0.89
CA SER A 22 13.94 32.19 0.22
C SER A 22 14.64 33.29 1.04
N VAL A 23 13.88 34.22 1.60
CA VAL A 23 14.38 35.27 2.51
C VAL A 23 14.93 34.66 3.80
N GLU A 24 14.23 33.66 4.35
CA GLU A 24 14.70 32.94 5.55
C GLU A 24 15.98 32.16 5.27
N SER A 25 16.08 31.49 4.12
CA SER A 25 17.27 30.73 3.70
C SER A 25 18.50 31.61 3.40
N GLY A 26 18.30 32.82 2.85
CA GLY A 26 19.38 33.74 2.48
C GLY A 26 19.92 34.62 3.62
N SER A 27 19.25 34.63 4.77
CA SER A 27 19.61 35.45 5.93
C SER A 27 20.66 34.76 6.81
N SER A 28 21.94 34.96 6.50
CA SER A 28 23.08 34.48 7.28
C SER A 28 23.03 34.93 8.75
N ALA A 29 23.54 34.04 9.62
CA ALA A 29 23.46 33.95 11.08
C ALA A 29 23.91 35.14 11.97
N GLU A 30 23.97 36.38 11.48
CA GLU A 30 24.63 37.49 12.21
C GLU A 30 23.71 38.55 12.84
N THR A 31 22.39 38.37 12.84
CA THR A 31 21.50 39.27 13.59
C THR A 31 20.58 38.48 14.52
N SER A 32 20.92 38.53 15.80
CA SER A 32 20.14 38.08 16.96
C SER A 32 18.87 38.91 17.16
N ILE A 33 18.03 38.99 16.13
CA ILE A 33 16.64 39.42 16.27
C ILE A 33 15.86 38.13 16.52
N GLU A 34 15.23 38.00 17.69
CA GLU A 34 14.27 36.93 17.99
C GLU A 34 13.25 36.89 16.84
N ARG A 35 13.43 35.93 15.93
CA ARG A 35 12.53 35.78 14.78
C ARG A 35 11.23 35.17 15.32
N PRO A 36 10.07 35.76 15.01
CA PRO A 36 8.81 35.15 15.40
C PRO A 36 8.70 33.78 14.71
N THR A 37 8.48 32.72 15.48
CA THR A 37 8.22 31.39 14.95
C THR A 37 6.93 31.43 14.13
N LEU A 38 7.01 31.26 12.81
CA LEU A 38 5.83 31.13 11.97
C LEU A 38 5.15 29.79 12.29
N ILE A 39 3.87 29.85 12.64
CA ILE A 39 2.99 28.67 12.70
C ILE A 39 2.02 28.77 11.53
N LEU A 40 2.12 27.84 10.60
CA LEU A 40 1.34 27.77 9.38
C LEU A 40 0.36 26.60 9.44
N GLY A 41 -0.94 26.89 9.43
CA GLY A 41 -2.00 25.90 9.25
C GLY A 41 -2.54 25.93 7.81
N CYS A 42 -2.54 24.80 7.11
CA CYS A 42 -3.04 24.70 5.73
C CYS A 42 -4.02 23.55 5.56
N GLU A 43 -5.25 23.86 5.16
CA GLU A 43 -6.26 22.85 4.81
C GLU A 43 -6.19 22.53 3.32
N GLU A 44 -5.98 21.25 2.99
CA GLU A 44 -5.92 20.72 1.62
C GLU A 44 -5.10 21.61 0.65
N PRO A 45 -3.79 21.80 0.90
CA PRO A 45 -2.91 22.60 0.03
C PRO A 45 -2.97 22.18 -1.46
N GLU A 46 -3.24 20.91 -1.73
CA GLU A 46 -3.42 20.33 -3.06
C GLU A 46 -4.66 20.78 -3.84
N LEU A 47 -5.66 21.38 -3.17
CA LEU A 47 -6.97 21.58 -3.79
C LEU A 47 -6.79 22.51 -5.02
N TYR A 48 -7.43 22.18 -6.14
CA TYR A 48 -7.29 22.89 -7.43
C TYR A 48 -5.85 22.99 -7.98
N GLN A 49 -4.89 22.18 -7.52
CA GLN A 49 -3.54 22.10 -8.08
C GLN A 49 -3.39 20.87 -9.00
N HIS A 50 -2.65 21.02 -10.09
CA HIS A 50 -2.22 19.86 -10.87
C HIS A 50 -1.16 19.05 -10.10
N PRO A 51 -1.01 17.73 -10.35
CA PRO A 51 -0.09 16.89 -9.57
C PRO A 51 1.35 17.41 -9.45
N PRO A 52 1.99 17.98 -10.49
CA PRO A 52 3.33 18.57 -10.35
C PRO A 52 3.36 19.77 -9.38
N GLN A 53 2.33 20.62 -9.40
CA GLN A 53 2.23 21.78 -8.52
C GLN A 53 1.97 21.37 -7.08
N ALA A 54 1.13 20.35 -6.85
CA ALA A 54 0.89 19.79 -5.52
C ALA A 54 2.17 19.22 -4.90
N LYS A 55 2.98 18.49 -5.70
CA LYS A 55 4.30 17.98 -5.26
C LYS A 55 5.27 19.12 -4.94
N HIS A 56 5.32 20.14 -5.79
CA HIS A 56 6.16 21.32 -5.55
C HIS A 56 5.76 22.06 -4.27
N LEU A 57 4.47 22.30 -4.06
CA LEU A 57 3.94 22.90 -2.84
C LEU A 57 4.31 22.08 -1.60
N SER A 58 4.20 20.75 -1.68
CA SER A 58 4.62 19.86 -0.62
C SER A 58 6.12 20.00 -0.29
N ALA A 59 6.98 20.19 -1.30
CA ALA A 59 8.41 20.45 -1.08
C ALA A 59 8.66 21.81 -0.40
N VAL A 60 8.02 22.88 -0.87
CA VAL A 60 8.15 24.24 -0.28
C VAL A 60 7.71 24.24 1.19
N LEU A 61 6.61 23.56 1.53
CA LEU A 61 6.13 23.46 2.90
C LEU A 61 7.11 22.70 3.81
N ARG A 62 7.79 21.67 3.28
CA ARG A 62 8.85 20.96 4.02
C ARG A 62 10.08 21.84 4.23
N GLU A 63 10.50 22.59 3.21
CA GLU A 63 11.60 23.54 3.33
C GLU A 63 11.32 24.59 4.41
N LEU A 64 10.10 25.14 4.42
CA LEU A 64 9.67 26.06 5.48
C LEU A 64 9.74 25.43 6.86
N ALA A 65 9.29 24.18 7.02
CA ALA A 65 9.38 23.47 8.30
C ALA A 65 10.85 23.24 8.73
N ALA A 66 11.74 22.92 7.79
CA ALA A 66 13.16 22.72 8.05
C ALA A 66 13.89 24.01 8.49
N LEU A 67 13.37 25.18 8.14
CA LEU A 67 13.88 26.49 8.56
C LEU A 67 13.49 26.87 10.01
N GLY A 68 12.79 25.97 10.72
CA GLY A 68 12.39 26.17 12.12
C GLY A 68 10.95 26.67 12.29
N ASN A 69 10.17 26.73 11.21
CA ASN A 69 8.75 27.05 11.27
C ASN A 69 7.91 25.81 11.60
N GLN A 70 6.74 26.01 12.20
CA GLN A 70 5.79 24.92 12.43
C GLN A 70 4.76 24.89 11.32
N VAL A 71 4.70 23.80 10.55
CA VAL A 71 3.72 23.60 9.48
C VAL A 71 2.77 22.47 9.86
N MET A 72 1.48 22.77 9.89
CA MET A 72 0.39 21.81 10.12
C MET A 72 -0.51 21.80 8.89
N LEU A 73 -0.75 20.62 8.32
CA LEU A 73 -1.62 20.50 7.17
C LEU A 73 -2.57 19.31 7.26
N THR A 74 -3.71 19.44 6.59
CA THR A 74 -4.60 18.31 6.29
C THR A 74 -4.51 18.00 4.81
N THR A 75 -4.54 16.71 4.45
CA THR A 75 -4.41 16.28 3.06
C THR A 75 -5.22 15.01 2.81
N HIS A 76 -5.72 14.88 1.59
CA HIS A 76 -6.32 13.66 1.05
C HIS A 76 -5.50 13.09 -0.12
N LYS A 77 -4.26 13.56 -0.29
CA LYS A 77 -3.38 13.17 -1.40
C LYS A 77 -2.08 12.53 -0.90
N PRO A 78 -1.65 11.41 -1.50
CA PRO A 78 -0.42 10.75 -1.11
C PRO A 78 0.84 11.58 -1.40
N TYR A 79 0.78 12.63 -2.22
CA TYR A 79 1.94 13.48 -2.50
C TYR A 79 2.44 14.27 -1.28
N PHE A 80 1.60 14.44 -0.26
CA PHE A 80 1.94 15.14 0.99
C PHE A 80 2.38 14.18 2.10
N VAL A 81 2.43 12.89 1.82
CA VAL A 81 2.79 11.85 2.78
C VAL A 81 3.96 11.05 2.21
N SER A 82 5.09 11.06 2.90
CA SER A 82 6.24 10.22 2.58
C SER A 82 6.77 9.51 3.83
N GLY A 83 7.73 8.61 3.64
CA GLY A 83 8.41 8.00 4.76
C GLY A 83 9.17 9.00 5.65
N GLU A 84 9.61 10.14 5.11
CA GLU A 84 10.39 11.12 5.88
C GLU A 84 9.56 11.73 7.02
N GLU A 85 8.25 11.89 6.78
CA GLU A 85 7.27 12.42 7.74
C GLU A 85 6.61 11.32 8.59
N PHE A 86 7.14 10.08 8.61
CA PHE A 86 6.48 8.95 9.24
C PHE A 86 6.01 9.23 10.68
N GLU A 87 6.82 9.93 11.47
CA GLU A 87 6.52 10.28 12.87
C GLU A 87 5.61 11.51 13.01
N ASP A 88 5.44 12.28 11.94
CA ASP A 88 4.62 13.51 11.90
C ASP A 88 3.18 13.23 11.47
N ILE A 89 2.93 12.07 10.85
CA ILE A 89 1.61 11.69 10.37
C ILE A 89 0.65 11.47 11.54
N ARG A 90 -0.53 12.09 11.44
CA ARG A 90 -1.66 11.88 12.36
C ARG A 90 -2.85 11.39 11.54
N LEU A 91 -3.17 10.11 11.66
CA LEU A 91 -4.32 9.52 10.99
C LEU A 91 -5.59 9.80 11.80
N VAL A 92 -6.45 10.67 11.27
CA VAL A 92 -7.73 11.02 11.90
C VAL A 92 -8.84 10.24 11.22
N ARG A 93 -9.59 9.46 11.99
CA ARG A 93 -10.74 8.68 11.50
C ARG A 93 -11.96 8.90 12.38
N ARG A 94 -13.14 8.89 11.77
CA ARG A 94 -14.42 8.99 12.47
C ARG A 94 -15.02 7.60 12.63
N ASP A 95 -15.41 7.28 13.85
CA ASP A 95 -16.22 6.10 14.17
C ASP A 95 -17.67 6.32 13.69
N GLY A 96 -18.18 5.41 12.87
CA GLY A 96 -19.51 5.52 12.27
C GLY A 96 -20.63 5.40 13.30
N LYS A 97 -20.42 4.58 14.35
CA LYS A 97 -21.40 4.36 15.42
C LYS A 97 -21.41 5.47 16.45
N SER A 98 -20.26 5.81 17.02
CA SER A 98 -20.21 6.81 18.10
C SER A 98 -20.17 8.25 17.57
N GLY A 99 -19.85 8.43 16.28
CA GLY A 99 -19.65 9.73 15.66
C GLY A 99 -18.37 10.45 16.12
N LYS A 100 -17.57 9.85 17.01
CA LYS A 100 -16.34 10.43 17.56
C LYS A 100 -15.17 10.24 16.58
N SER A 101 -14.28 11.22 16.56
CA SER A 101 -13.00 11.09 15.87
C SER A 101 -11.94 10.50 16.78
N HIS A 102 -11.15 9.56 16.26
CA HIS A 102 -9.96 9.03 16.90
C HIS A 102 -8.72 9.40 16.07
N VAL A 103 -7.61 9.61 16.77
CA VAL A 103 -6.32 9.93 16.16
C VAL A 103 -5.38 8.77 16.42
N LYS A 104 -4.73 8.28 15.38
CA LYS A 104 -3.67 7.26 15.45
C LYS A 104 -2.38 7.82 14.89
N CYS A 105 -1.29 7.51 15.57
CA CYS A 105 0.06 7.85 15.16
C CYS A 105 1.03 6.82 15.70
N THR A 106 2.20 6.76 15.08
CA THR A 106 3.30 5.87 15.46
C THR A 106 4.61 6.62 15.28
N ASP A 107 5.66 6.07 15.85
CA ASP A 107 7.04 6.53 15.72
C ASP A 107 7.93 5.34 15.32
N PHE A 108 9.21 5.62 15.03
CA PHE A 108 10.17 4.59 14.66
C PHE A 108 10.40 3.57 15.79
N ASP A 109 10.29 3.98 17.05
CA ASP A 109 10.54 3.11 18.19
C ASP A 109 9.45 2.06 18.35
N ARG A 110 8.17 2.45 18.26
CA ARG A 110 7.02 1.55 18.27
C ARG A 110 7.05 0.60 17.08
N PHE A 111 7.33 1.14 15.88
CA PHE A 111 7.49 0.35 14.67
C PHE A 111 8.60 -0.70 14.83
N ALA A 112 9.78 -0.30 15.30
CA ALA A 112 10.93 -1.19 15.48
C ALA A 112 10.64 -2.30 16.51
N VAL A 113 9.93 -1.99 17.60
CA VAL A 113 9.51 -2.98 18.60
C VAL A 113 8.54 -3.99 17.98
N ARG A 114 7.56 -3.56 17.19
CA ARG A 114 6.61 -4.49 16.55
C ARG A 114 7.30 -5.37 15.49
N ILE A 115 8.15 -4.81 14.64
CA ILE A 115 8.97 -5.57 13.67
C ILE A 115 9.88 -6.59 14.40
N SER A 116 10.48 -6.20 15.52
CA SER A 116 11.36 -7.08 16.29
C SER A 116 10.62 -8.31 16.84
N LYS A 117 9.35 -8.14 17.24
CA LYS A 117 8.50 -9.23 17.73
C LYS A 117 8.18 -10.20 16.60
N ALA A 118 7.82 -9.68 15.42
CA ALA A 118 7.53 -10.49 14.25
C ALA A 118 8.77 -11.27 13.76
N THR A 119 9.92 -10.59 13.68
CA THR A 119 11.16 -11.20 13.14
C THR A 119 11.94 -12.04 14.16
N GLY A 120 11.64 -11.93 15.46
CA GLY A 120 12.42 -12.51 16.54
C GLY A 120 13.83 -11.93 16.70
N LYS A 121 14.13 -10.80 16.02
CA LYS A 121 15.41 -10.09 16.10
C LYS A 121 15.34 -9.01 17.16
N LYS A 122 16.48 -8.46 17.59
CA LYS A 122 16.46 -7.27 18.45
C LYS A 122 15.92 -6.07 17.68
N PRO A 123 15.22 -5.11 18.33
CA PRO A 123 14.81 -3.86 17.71
C PRO A 123 16.02 -3.19 17.05
N ASP A 124 15.97 -3.10 15.73
CA ASP A 124 17.02 -2.46 14.95
C ASP A 124 16.71 -0.96 14.86
N LYS A 125 17.39 -0.16 15.69
CA LYS A 125 17.33 1.30 15.63
C LYS A 125 18.35 1.90 14.67
N ASN A 126 19.04 1.08 13.88
CA ASN A 126 20.05 1.55 12.95
C ASN A 126 19.41 2.35 11.80
N PRO A 127 20.09 3.39 11.27
CA PRO A 127 19.77 4.02 9.99
C PRO A 127 19.30 3.07 8.87
N VAL A 128 19.79 1.83 8.82
CA VAL A 128 19.36 0.82 7.84
C VAL A 128 17.89 0.45 7.97
N ALA A 129 17.38 0.26 9.19
CA ALA A 129 15.97 -0.07 9.42
C ALA A 129 15.06 1.10 9.03
N ARG A 130 15.49 2.32 9.36
CA ARG A 130 14.82 3.56 8.93
C ARG A 130 14.82 3.65 7.40
N ALA A 131 15.96 3.45 6.73
CA ALA A 131 16.05 3.48 5.27
C ALA A 131 15.14 2.45 4.58
N LYS A 132 14.99 1.25 5.17
CA LYS A 132 14.03 0.25 4.67
C LYS A 132 12.59 0.76 4.75
N LEU A 133 12.19 1.33 5.89
CA LEU A 133 10.86 1.92 6.06
C LEU A 133 10.60 3.04 5.03
N LEU A 134 11.57 3.95 4.88
CA LEU A 134 11.49 5.03 3.89
C LEU A 134 11.32 4.48 2.47
N ALA A 135 12.06 3.41 2.13
CA ALA A 135 11.97 2.76 0.84
C ALA A 135 10.64 2.03 0.61
N ALA A 136 10.01 1.50 1.68
CA ALA A 136 8.69 0.89 1.59
C ALA A 136 7.57 1.94 1.47
N LEU A 137 7.72 3.14 2.07
CA LEU A 137 6.78 4.26 1.98
C LEU A 137 7.00 5.13 0.73
N ARG A 138 7.06 4.49 -0.44
CA ARG A 138 6.99 5.18 -1.74
C ARG A 138 5.59 5.76 -2.00
N PRO A 139 5.40 6.60 -3.04
CA PRO A 139 4.12 7.28 -3.27
C PRO A 139 2.90 6.35 -3.40
N GLU A 140 3.01 5.21 -4.09
CA GLU A 140 1.89 4.24 -4.19
C GLU A 140 1.62 3.54 -2.84
N PRO A 141 2.62 2.98 -2.12
CA PRO A 141 2.40 2.48 -0.77
C PRO A 141 1.82 3.49 0.23
N SER A 142 2.09 4.79 0.04
CA SER A 142 1.51 5.86 0.88
C SER A 142 -0.01 5.98 0.72
N GLU A 143 -0.62 5.34 -0.29
CA GLU A 143 -2.08 5.18 -0.39
C GLU A 143 -2.67 4.42 0.82
N LEU A 144 -1.83 3.70 1.58
CA LEU A 144 -2.24 3.01 2.80
C LEU A 144 -2.93 3.95 3.81
N TYR A 145 -2.43 5.18 3.95
CA TYR A 145 -2.95 6.15 4.92
C TYR A 145 -4.37 6.61 4.58
N PHE A 146 -4.76 6.51 3.31
CA PHE A 146 -6.06 6.94 2.80
C PHE A 146 -7.05 5.78 2.63
N SER A 147 -6.60 4.55 2.88
CA SER A 147 -7.40 3.34 2.68
C SER A 147 -8.25 3.03 3.91
N GLN A 148 -9.55 2.79 3.75
CA GLN A 148 -10.38 2.37 4.88
C GLN A 148 -9.98 0.97 5.35
N ARG A 149 -9.77 0.06 4.38
CA ARG A 149 -9.36 -1.33 4.58
C ARG A 149 -8.33 -1.71 3.52
N LEU A 150 -7.26 -2.38 3.92
CA LEU A 150 -6.15 -2.75 3.06
C LEU A 150 -6.22 -4.21 2.63
N VAL A 151 -5.85 -4.47 1.39
CA VAL A 151 -5.53 -5.79 0.87
C VAL A 151 -4.09 -5.73 0.36
N LEU A 152 -3.14 -6.23 1.13
CA LEU A 152 -1.73 -6.27 0.73
C LEU A 152 -1.49 -7.51 -0.13
N VAL A 153 -0.86 -7.31 -1.28
CA VAL A 153 -0.45 -8.40 -2.18
C VAL A 153 1.04 -8.29 -2.49
N GLU A 154 1.70 -9.41 -2.72
CA GLU A 154 3.15 -9.44 -2.91
C GLU A 154 3.60 -8.62 -4.13
N GLY A 155 2.93 -8.75 -5.27
CA GLY A 155 3.31 -8.06 -6.49
C GLY A 155 2.18 -7.66 -7.43
N ILE A 156 2.59 -7.08 -8.55
CA ILE A 156 1.69 -6.57 -9.59
C ILE A 156 0.89 -7.71 -10.25
N ALA A 157 1.48 -8.90 -10.37
CA ALA A 157 0.80 -10.07 -10.92
C ALA A 157 -0.38 -10.52 -10.04
N ASP A 158 -0.19 -10.56 -8.71
CA ASP A 158 -1.23 -10.95 -7.76
C ASP A 158 -2.39 -9.96 -7.77
N ARG A 159 -2.06 -8.66 -7.80
CA ARG A 159 -3.05 -7.59 -8.02
C ARG A 159 -3.81 -7.81 -9.33
N ALA A 160 -3.13 -8.22 -10.41
CA ALA A 160 -3.77 -8.44 -11.70
C ALA A 160 -4.75 -9.62 -11.66
N TYR A 161 -4.35 -10.77 -11.12
CA TYR A 161 -5.24 -11.93 -10.93
C TYR A 161 -6.47 -11.57 -10.11
N LEU A 162 -6.26 -10.91 -8.97
CA LEU A 162 -7.35 -10.51 -8.08
C LEU A 162 -8.28 -9.48 -8.73
N SER A 163 -7.72 -8.43 -9.33
CA SER A 163 -8.50 -7.36 -9.95
C SER A 163 -9.30 -7.88 -11.14
N ALA A 164 -8.71 -8.69 -12.00
CA ALA A 164 -9.41 -9.28 -13.15
C ALA A 164 -10.54 -10.21 -12.68
N ALA A 165 -10.30 -11.10 -11.72
CA ALA A 165 -11.34 -11.96 -11.18
C ALA A 165 -12.50 -11.16 -10.56
N LEU A 166 -12.21 -10.11 -9.79
CA LEU A 166 -13.24 -9.23 -9.21
C LEU A 166 -14.08 -8.51 -10.28
N HIS A 167 -13.49 -8.09 -11.41
CA HIS A 167 -14.24 -7.47 -12.51
C HIS A 167 -15.13 -8.50 -13.21
N LEU A 168 -14.60 -9.69 -13.48
CA LEU A 168 -15.30 -10.75 -14.20
C LEU A 168 -16.45 -11.38 -13.39
N ASP A 169 -16.34 -11.40 -12.07
CA ASP A 169 -17.44 -11.81 -11.17
C ASP A 169 -18.39 -10.66 -10.79
N GLY A 170 -18.14 -9.43 -11.25
CA GLY A 170 -19.00 -8.27 -10.95
C GLY A 170 -18.86 -7.71 -9.52
N GLU A 171 -17.94 -8.25 -8.73
CA GLU A 171 -17.72 -7.91 -7.32
C GLU A 171 -16.83 -6.69 -7.11
N TRP A 172 -16.15 -6.19 -8.15
CA TRP A 172 -15.26 -5.02 -8.06
C TRP A 172 -15.92 -3.80 -7.40
N ASN A 173 -17.15 -3.48 -7.82
CA ASN A 173 -17.86 -2.33 -7.27
C ASN A 173 -18.32 -2.57 -5.82
N ALA A 174 -18.65 -3.80 -5.45
CA ALA A 174 -18.99 -4.15 -4.07
C ALA A 174 -17.78 -4.02 -3.15
N MET A 175 -16.63 -4.56 -3.58
CA MET A 175 -15.34 -4.46 -2.90
C MET A 175 -14.93 -2.99 -2.68
N ARG A 176 -15.06 -2.12 -3.69
CA ARG A 176 -14.78 -0.67 -3.55
C ARG A 176 -15.76 0.04 -2.61
N ARG A 177 -17.04 -0.31 -2.62
CA ARG A 177 -18.04 0.25 -1.68
C ARG A 177 -17.74 -0.15 -0.24
N ALA A 178 -17.25 -1.37 -0.04
CA ALA A 178 -16.75 -1.84 1.25
C ALA A 178 -15.39 -1.23 1.64
N GLY A 179 -14.85 -0.26 0.87
CA GLY A 179 -13.65 0.49 1.25
C GLY A 179 -12.35 -0.31 1.23
N LEU A 180 -12.33 -1.50 0.61
CA LEU A 180 -11.10 -2.25 0.39
C LEU A 180 -10.24 -1.55 -0.67
N HIS A 181 -8.93 -1.61 -0.48
CA HIS A 181 -7.94 -1.10 -1.42
C HIS A 181 -6.81 -2.12 -1.59
N ILE A 182 -6.57 -2.56 -2.83
CA ILE A 182 -5.53 -3.55 -3.16
C ILE A 182 -4.22 -2.83 -3.40
N LEU A 183 -3.21 -3.11 -2.58
CA LEU A 183 -1.91 -2.46 -2.61
C LEU A 183 -0.80 -3.51 -2.84
N PRO A 184 -0.11 -3.47 -4.00
CA PRO A 184 1.05 -4.32 -4.25
C PRO A 184 2.27 -3.78 -3.51
N THR A 185 3.04 -4.65 -2.87
CA THR A 185 4.14 -4.24 -1.98
C THR A 185 5.53 -4.46 -2.56
N GLU A 186 5.66 -5.20 -3.66
CA GLU A 186 6.93 -5.61 -4.27
C GLU A 186 7.78 -6.49 -3.33
N GLY A 187 7.18 -7.55 -2.78
CA GLY A 187 7.85 -8.58 -2.01
C GLY A 187 7.49 -8.62 -0.52
N LYS A 188 7.74 -9.78 0.10
CA LYS A 188 7.36 -10.11 1.48
C LYS A 188 7.95 -9.20 2.53
N SER A 189 9.19 -8.76 2.35
CA SER A 189 9.83 -7.81 3.27
C SER A 189 9.05 -6.50 3.35
N ASN A 190 8.50 -6.02 2.23
CA ASN A 190 7.67 -4.82 2.21
C ASN A 190 6.26 -5.09 2.73
N ILE A 191 5.68 -6.28 2.49
CA ILE A 191 4.41 -6.69 3.14
C ILE A 191 4.55 -6.53 4.65
N LEU A 192 5.61 -7.08 5.24
CA LEU A 192 5.82 -7.03 6.69
C LEU A 192 5.89 -5.59 7.22
N GLN A 193 6.59 -4.71 6.50
CA GLN A 193 6.70 -3.30 6.86
C GLN A 193 5.33 -2.61 6.81
N LEU A 194 4.60 -2.73 5.70
CA LEU A 194 3.31 -2.06 5.51
C LEU A 194 2.22 -2.65 6.42
N LEU A 195 2.22 -3.97 6.65
CA LEU A 195 1.37 -4.63 7.63
C LEU A 195 1.62 -4.06 9.03
N THR A 196 2.88 -3.88 9.42
CA THR A 196 3.23 -3.33 10.73
C THR A 196 2.72 -1.90 10.90
N ILE A 197 2.86 -1.06 9.86
CA ILE A 197 2.31 0.30 9.86
C ILE A 197 0.78 0.26 9.98
N ALA A 198 0.12 -0.58 9.19
CA ALA A 198 -1.33 -0.74 9.23
C ALA A 198 -1.80 -1.17 10.64
N GLN A 199 -1.08 -2.08 11.29
CA GLN A 199 -1.39 -2.50 12.65
C GLN A 199 -1.13 -1.41 13.71
N GLU A 200 -0.08 -0.57 13.58
CA GLU A 200 0.18 0.53 14.52
C GLU A 200 -0.87 1.64 14.38
N LEU A 201 -1.40 1.82 13.16
CA LEU A 201 -2.41 2.81 12.83
C LEU A 201 -3.84 2.27 12.91
N GLU A 202 -4.02 1.01 13.31
CA GLU A 202 -5.31 0.31 13.40
C GLU A 202 -6.12 0.35 12.09
N ILE A 203 -5.42 0.21 10.95
CA ILE A 203 -6.01 0.05 9.63
C ILE A 203 -6.29 -1.44 9.40
N PRO A 204 -7.56 -1.87 9.22
CA PRO A 204 -7.87 -3.26 8.92
C PRO A 204 -7.13 -3.72 7.67
N CYS A 205 -6.45 -4.87 7.75
CA CYS A 205 -5.60 -5.38 6.68
C CYS A 205 -5.88 -6.86 6.40
N PHE A 206 -6.00 -7.21 5.13
CA PHE A 206 -6.02 -8.58 4.62
C PHE A 206 -4.72 -8.82 3.84
N VAL A 207 -3.96 -9.86 4.16
CA VAL A 207 -2.63 -10.11 3.57
C VAL A 207 -2.63 -11.33 2.67
N ILE A 208 -2.19 -11.16 1.44
CA ILE A 208 -2.05 -12.23 0.45
C ILE A 208 -0.58 -12.33 0.07
N PHE A 209 0.00 -13.50 0.26
CA PHE A 209 1.40 -13.75 -0.11
C PHE A 209 1.62 -15.22 -0.47
N ASP A 210 2.68 -15.44 -1.22
CA ASP A 210 3.14 -16.75 -1.64
C ASP A 210 4.05 -17.34 -0.57
N ALA A 211 4.16 -18.66 -0.44
CA ALA A 211 5.09 -19.30 0.50
C ALA A 211 6.37 -19.77 -0.19
N ASP A 212 6.42 -19.78 -1.53
CA ASP A 212 7.55 -20.26 -2.34
C ASP A 212 8.03 -21.67 -1.96
N GLY A 213 7.08 -22.60 -1.75
CA GLY A 213 7.37 -23.98 -1.32
C GLY A 213 8.19 -24.79 -2.32
N ASP A 214 8.17 -24.42 -3.59
CA ASP A 214 8.91 -25.00 -4.71
C ASP A 214 10.33 -24.44 -4.88
N GLU A 215 10.78 -23.50 -4.04
CA GLU A 215 12.15 -23.00 -4.11
C GLU A 215 13.15 -24.08 -3.66
N GLU A 216 13.98 -24.54 -4.59
CA GLU A 216 14.99 -25.57 -4.36
C GLU A 216 16.36 -25.00 -3.96
N HIS A 217 16.67 -23.74 -4.30
CA HIS A 217 17.97 -23.17 -4.00
C HIS A 217 18.11 -22.92 -2.49
N PRO A 218 19.07 -23.55 -1.79
CA PRO A 218 19.14 -23.55 -0.32
C PRO A 218 19.12 -22.15 0.30
N ASP A 219 19.90 -21.20 -0.25
CA ASP A 219 19.97 -19.84 0.28
C ASP A 219 18.67 -19.05 0.08
N ARG A 220 17.99 -19.23 -1.06
CA ARG A 220 16.72 -18.54 -1.35
C ARG A 220 15.62 -19.14 -0.50
N ARG A 221 15.55 -20.47 -0.40
CA ARG A 221 14.59 -21.17 0.47
C ARG A 221 14.72 -20.71 1.91
N ARG A 222 15.94 -20.57 2.43
CA ARG A 222 16.18 -20.02 3.78
C ARG A 222 15.70 -18.57 3.92
N HIS A 223 15.83 -17.76 2.87
CA HIS A 223 15.31 -16.39 2.87
C HIS A 223 13.78 -16.37 2.94
N HIS A 224 13.10 -17.16 2.09
CA HIS A 224 11.65 -17.30 2.12
C HIS A 224 11.16 -17.85 3.47
N GLU A 225 11.87 -18.80 4.07
CA GLU A 225 11.53 -19.33 5.41
C GLU A 225 11.56 -18.23 6.48
N VAL A 226 12.58 -17.37 6.47
CA VAL A 226 12.70 -16.24 7.41
C VAL A 226 11.56 -15.24 7.21
N ASP A 227 11.24 -14.90 5.97
CA ASP A 227 10.17 -13.95 5.65
C ASP A 227 8.79 -14.52 5.98
N ASN A 228 8.52 -15.79 5.61
CA ASN A 228 7.26 -16.48 5.93
C ASN A 228 7.06 -16.57 7.44
N LYS A 229 8.12 -16.94 8.19
CA LYS A 229 8.07 -16.97 9.65
C LYS A 229 7.74 -15.60 10.25
N ALA A 230 8.33 -14.53 9.73
CA ALA A 230 8.05 -13.18 10.21
C ALA A 230 6.61 -12.72 9.90
N LEU A 231 6.10 -13.04 8.71
CA LEU A 231 4.71 -12.74 8.33
C LEU A 231 3.70 -13.54 9.16
N LEU A 232 3.92 -14.85 9.33
CA LEU A 232 3.08 -15.69 10.18
C LEU A 232 3.04 -15.17 11.62
N ALA A 233 4.19 -14.79 12.18
CA ALA A 233 4.26 -14.19 13.51
C ALA A 233 3.53 -12.83 13.58
N ALA A 234 3.66 -11.97 12.56
CA ALA A 234 2.97 -10.68 12.50
C ALA A 234 1.45 -10.82 12.35
N LEU A 235 0.99 -11.90 11.71
CA LEU A 235 -0.43 -12.25 11.56
C LEU A 235 -0.97 -13.05 12.76
N GLU A 236 -0.14 -13.33 13.76
CA GLU A 236 -0.47 -14.16 14.94
C GLU A 236 -0.94 -15.58 14.55
N LEU A 237 -0.39 -16.11 13.45
CA LEU A 237 -0.69 -17.45 12.95
C LEU A 237 0.42 -18.44 13.34
N GLY A 238 0.00 -19.58 13.86
CA GLY A 238 0.85 -20.78 13.92
C GLY A 238 0.75 -21.57 12.62
N GLY A 239 1.74 -22.42 12.32
CA GLY A 239 1.68 -23.32 11.18
C GLY A 239 3.03 -23.56 10.51
N ASP A 240 2.97 -24.28 9.40
CA ASP A 240 4.12 -24.54 8.54
C ASP A 240 4.55 -23.27 7.79
N HIS A 241 5.86 -23.08 7.63
CA HIS A 241 6.45 -22.00 6.84
C HIS A 241 6.29 -22.23 5.33
N PHE A 242 6.09 -23.48 4.91
CA PHE A 242 5.84 -23.89 3.53
C PHE A 242 4.62 -24.81 3.47
N PRO A 243 3.40 -24.25 3.64
CA PRO A 243 2.19 -25.05 3.67
C PRO A 243 1.97 -25.78 2.33
N SER A 244 1.52 -27.04 2.40
CA SER A 244 1.24 -27.86 1.21
C SER A 244 -0.08 -27.54 0.51
N ALA A 245 -0.96 -26.78 1.17
CA ALA A 245 -2.26 -26.32 0.65
C ALA A 245 -2.45 -24.84 0.99
N ILE A 246 -3.36 -24.18 0.28
CA ILE A 246 -3.66 -22.76 0.53
C ILE A 246 -4.17 -22.60 1.96
N VAL A 247 -3.49 -21.76 2.73
CA VAL A 247 -3.91 -21.41 4.09
C VAL A 247 -4.88 -20.24 4.00
N TRP A 248 -6.09 -20.46 4.49
CA TRP A 248 -7.12 -19.42 4.54
C TRP A 248 -7.35 -18.98 5.99
N GLY A 249 -6.97 -17.74 6.30
CA GLY A 249 -7.27 -17.09 7.57
C GLY A 249 -8.39 -16.06 7.47
N ASP A 250 -8.72 -15.42 8.59
CA ASP A 250 -9.71 -14.34 8.66
C ASP A 250 -9.19 -13.05 8.00
N CYS A 251 -7.88 -12.81 8.11
CA CYS A 251 -7.18 -11.64 7.59
C CYS A 251 -6.01 -12.00 6.66
N CYS A 252 -5.96 -13.23 6.15
CA CYS A 252 -4.91 -13.62 5.22
C CYS A 252 -5.28 -14.76 4.28
N ALA A 253 -4.52 -14.88 3.21
CA ALA A 253 -4.50 -16.06 2.37
C ALA A 253 -3.05 -16.34 1.91
N ILE A 254 -2.56 -17.56 2.13
CA ILE A 254 -1.16 -17.93 1.89
C ILE A 254 -1.13 -19.04 0.83
N TRP A 255 -0.52 -18.75 -0.32
CA TRP A 255 -0.38 -19.71 -1.40
C TRP A 255 0.84 -20.60 -1.18
N PRO A 256 0.78 -21.93 -1.41
CA PRO A 256 1.95 -22.80 -1.28
C PRO A 256 3.14 -22.37 -2.13
N ASN A 257 2.89 -22.08 -3.42
CA ASN A 257 3.92 -21.69 -4.38
C ASN A 257 3.62 -20.29 -4.92
N ASN A 258 2.56 -20.15 -5.73
CA ASN A 258 2.07 -18.87 -6.22
C ASN A 258 0.61 -18.96 -6.70
N ILE A 259 -0.04 -17.81 -6.89
CA ILE A 259 -1.42 -17.71 -7.38
C ILE A 259 -1.58 -18.37 -8.76
N GLU A 260 -0.65 -18.14 -9.69
CA GLU A 260 -0.73 -18.66 -11.06
C GLU A 260 -0.78 -20.18 -11.09
N ASP A 261 0.08 -20.86 -10.33
CA ASP A 261 0.13 -22.32 -10.31
C ASP A 261 -1.18 -22.90 -9.77
N SER A 262 -1.77 -22.28 -8.74
CA SER A 262 -3.07 -22.70 -8.20
C SER A 262 -4.21 -22.45 -9.17
N VAL A 263 -4.16 -21.34 -9.92
CA VAL A 263 -5.11 -21.06 -10.99
C VAL A 263 -4.97 -22.09 -12.11
N ARG A 264 -3.75 -22.38 -12.57
CA ARG A 264 -3.47 -23.39 -13.60
C ARG A 264 -3.98 -24.77 -13.22
N GLN A 265 -3.82 -25.17 -11.95
CA GLN A 265 -4.32 -26.44 -11.43
C GLN A 265 -5.86 -26.57 -11.49
N CYS A 266 -6.60 -25.47 -11.66
CA CYS A 266 -8.04 -25.51 -11.87
C CYS A 266 -8.45 -25.91 -13.31
N PHE A 267 -7.48 -26.08 -14.23
CA PHE A 267 -7.72 -26.41 -15.64
C PHE A 267 -7.07 -27.74 -16.02
N GLU A 268 -7.67 -28.43 -16.99
CA GLU A 268 -6.94 -29.48 -17.71
C GLU A 268 -5.78 -28.89 -18.50
N ALA A 269 -4.66 -29.63 -18.63
CA ALA A 269 -3.45 -29.12 -19.25
C ALA A 269 -3.67 -28.60 -20.68
N ALA A 270 -4.44 -29.32 -21.49
CA ALA A 270 -4.76 -28.93 -22.87
C ALA A 270 -5.59 -27.63 -22.93
N ASP A 271 -6.49 -27.44 -21.97
CA ASP A 271 -7.32 -26.24 -21.88
C ASP A 271 -6.50 -25.02 -21.46
N TRP A 272 -5.65 -25.18 -20.44
CA TRP A 272 -4.74 -24.13 -20.02
C TRP A 272 -3.85 -23.64 -21.17
N ASP A 273 -3.21 -24.58 -21.87
CA ASP A 273 -2.30 -24.24 -22.97
C ASP A 273 -3.05 -23.54 -24.11
N ARG A 274 -4.27 -23.96 -24.43
CA ARG A 274 -5.11 -23.31 -25.44
C ARG A 274 -5.47 -21.88 -25.02
N VAL A 275 -6.02 -21.69 -23.82
CA VAL A 275 -6.45 -20.38 -23.31
C VAL A 275 -5.26 -19.42 -23.19
N ASN A 276 -4.14 -19.89 -22.64
CA ASN A 276 -2.92 -19.09 -22.51
C ASN A 276 -2.33 -18.70 -23.88
N ASN A 277 -2.35 -19.61 -24.86
CA ASN A 277 -1.89 -19.29 -26.22
C ASN A 277 -2.82 -18.28 -26.92
N GLU A 278 -4.12 -18.38 -26.69
CA GLU A 278 -5.11 -17.43 -27.22
C GLU A 278 -4.93 -16.03 -26.59
N ALA A 279 -4.80 -15.95 -25.27
CA ALA A 279 -4.51 -14.69 -24.57
C ALA A 279 -3.21 -14.03 -25.07
N ARG A 280 -2.16 -14.83 -25.33
CA ARG A 280 -0.90 -14.32 -25.91
C ARG A 280 -1.08 -13.76 -27.31
N ARG A 281 -1.93 -14.39 -28.14
CA ARG A 281 -2.22 -13.90 -29.49
C ARG A 281 -2.96 -12.57 -29.50
N ALA A 282 -3.77 -12.29 -28.48
CA ALA A 282 -4.48 -11.02 -28.35
C ALA A 282 -3.56 -9.83 -28.03
N ILE A 283 -2.37 -10.08 -27.46
CA ILE A 283 -1.42 -9.04 -27.05
C ILE A 283 -0.24 -8.94 -28.02
N ASP A 284 0.68 -9.91 -27.92
CA ASP A 284 1.82 -10.08 -28.82
C ASP A 284 2.40 -11.50 -28.63
N PRO A 285 2.26 -12.40 -29.62
CA PRO A 285 2.80 -13.76 -29.55
C PRO A 285 4.32 -13.83 -29.43
N ALA A 286 5.06 -12.81 -29.87
CA ALA A 286 6.52 -12.81 -29.96
C ALA A 286 7.21 -12.20 -28.72
N ALA A 287 6.44 -11.54 -27.85
CA ALA A 287 6.96 -10.89 -26.66
C ALA A 287 7.28 -11.93 -25.56
N GLY A 288 8.58 -12.13 -25.31
CA GLY A 288 9.07 -12.84 -24.14
C GLY A 288 8.79 -12.08 -22.83
N GLY A 289 8.80 -12.78 -21.70
CA GLY A 289 8.72 -12.15 -20.38
C GLY A 289 7.32 -11.66 -19.94
N LEU A 290 6.26 -11.97 -20.69
CA LEU A 290 4.89 -11.52 -20.37
C LEU A 290 4.18 -12.32 -19.25
N ARG A 291 4.81 -13.33 -18.64
CA ARG A 291 4.15 -14.20 -17.64
C ARG A 291 3.53 -13.42 -16.48
N LYS A 292 4.22 -12.39 -15.99
CA LYS A 292 3.75 -11.50 -14.91
C LYS A 292 3.04 -10.23 -15.43
N ASN A 293 2.72 -10.16 -16.72
CA ASN A 293 2.13 -8.96 -17.32
C ASN A 293 0.63 -8.87 -16.99
N PRO A 294 0.14 -7.76 -16.41
CA PRO A 294 -1.26 -7.59 -16.06
C PRO A 294 -2.25 -7.73 -17.21
N ALA A 295 -1.88 -7.28 -18.42
CA ALA A 295 -2.74 -7.39 -19.59
C ALA A 295 -2.92 -8.86 -20.00
N LEU A 296 -1.84 -9.65 -19.98
CA LEU A 296 -1.91 -11.07 -20.29
C LEU A 296 -2.78 -11.84 -19.27
N ILE A 297 -2.60 -11.54 -17.99
CA ILE A 297 -3.40 -12.13 -16.92
C ILE A 297 -4.89 -11.77 -17.11
N GLY A 298 -5.19 -10.51 -17.45
CA GLY A 298 -6.54 -10.05 -17.74
C GLY A 298 -7.20 -10.81 -18.88
N GLU A 299 -6.53 -10.90 -20.04
CA GLU A 299 -7.04 -11.64 -21.21
C GLU A 299 -7.22 -13.13 -20.93
N LEU A 300 -6.26 -13.74 -20.25
CA LEU A 300 -6.33 -15.16 -19.87
C LEU A 300 -7.58 -15.45 -19.03
N LEU A 301 -7.83 -14.65 -17.99
CA LEU A 301 -9.01 -14.85 -17.16
C LEU A 301 -10.30 -14.48 -17.88
N ALA A 302 -10.29 -13.48 -18.77
CA ALA A 302 -11.47 -13.11 -19.55
C ALA A 302 -11.94 -14.27 -20.45
N ILE A 303 -11.01 -14.93 -21.16
CA ILE A 303 -11.30 -16.11 -21.99
C ILE A 303 -11.81 -17.26 -21.09
N ALA A 304 -11.13 -17.53 -19.98
CA ALA A 304 -11.54 -18.58 -19.05
C ALA A 304 -12.95 -18.36 -18.48
N TRP A 305 -13.31 -17.13 -18.10
CA TRP A 305 -14.66 -16.79 -17.62
C TRP A 305 -15.72 -16.90 -18.72
N ALA A 306 -15.40 -16.51 -19.95
CA ALA A 306 -16.32 -16.64 -21.09
C ALA A 306 -16.66 -18.11 -21.39
N GLU A 307 -15.73 -19.03 -21.15
CA GLU A 307 -15.95 -20.48 -21.25
C GLU A 307 -16.62 -21.10 -20.02
N GLY A 308 -16.93 -20.31 -18.99
CA GLY A 308 -17.49 -20.80 -17.73
C GLY A 308 -16.48 -21.51 -16.82
N LYS A 309 -15.18 -21.47 -17.16
CA LYS A 309 -14.09 -22.08 -16.39
C LYS A 309 -13.54 -21.09 -15.37
N LYS A 310 -14.28 -20.88 -14.29
CA LYS A 310 -13.89 -19.99 -13.20
C LYS A 310 -12.98 -20.73 -12.20
N PRO A 311 -11.73 -20.30 -11.98
CA PRO A 311 -10.86 -20.89 -10.97
C PRO A 311 -11.48 -20.77 -9.57
N GLU A 312 -11.69 -21.91 -8.91
CA GLU A 312 -12.32 -21.97 -7.60
C GLU A 312 -11.51 -21.23 -6.54
N VAL A 313 -10.18 -21.25 -6.66
CA VAL A 313 -9.24 -20.54 -5.76
C VAL A 313 -9.46 -19.03 -5.76
N LEU A 314 -9.71 -18.42 -6.93
CA LEU A 314 -9.98 -16.99 -7.05
C LEU A 314 -11.38 -16.65 -6.55
N THR A 315 -12.37 -17.47 -6.89
CA THR A 315 -13.75 -17.29 -6.43
C THR A 315 -13.84 -17.38 -4.89
N SER A 316 -13.08 -18.31 -4.29
CA SER A 316 -12.98 -18.46 -2.83
C SER A 316 -12.30 -17.26 -2.18
N LEU A 317 -11.23 -16.72 -2.78
CA LEU A 317 -10.57 -15.51 -2.31
C LEU A 317 -11.54 -14.31 -2.33
N ILE A 318 -12.30 -14.12 -3.42
CA ILE A 318 -13.28 -13.03 -3.54
C ILE A 318 -14.32 -13.10 -2.41
N ARG A 319 -14.89 -14.27 -2.13
CA ARG A 319 -15.87 -14.45 -1.04
C ARG A 319 -15.28 -14.08 0.32
N ARG A 320 -14.01 -14.39 0.57
CA ARG A 320 -13.32 -14.06 1.82
C ARG A 320 -13.05 -12.57 1.95
N LEU A 321 -12.64 -11.91 0.86
CA LEU A 321 -12.48 -10.45 0.84
C LEU A 321 -13.82 -9.73 1.06
N ALA A 322 -14.91 -10.24 0.50
CA ALA A 322 -16.25 -9.73 0.75
C ALA A 322 -16.64 -9.88 2.23
N ALA A 323 -16.41 -11.06 2.82
CA ALA A 323 -16.66 -11.31 4.24
C ALA A 323 -15.82 -10.39 5.15
N PHE A 324 -14.53 -10.20 4.82
CA PHE A 324 -13.64 -9.27 5.52
C PHE A 324 -14.16 -7.83 5.48
N GLY A 325 -14.62 -7.36 4.31
CA GLY A 325 -15.24 -6.04 4.17
C GLY A 325 -16.47 -5.87 5.05
N GLN A 326 -17.39 -6.84 5.01
CA GLN A 326 -18.65 -6.81 5.76
C GLN A 326 -18.44 -6.87 7.28
N ALA A 327 -17.54 -7.74 7.77
CA ALA A 327 -17.25 -7.87 9.19
C ALA A 327 -16.75 -6.55 9.78
N MET A 328 -15.97 -5.80 9.01
CA MET A 328 -15.43 -4.52 9.44
C MET A 328 -16.43 -3.37 9.30
N ASP A 329 -17.43 -3.46 8.41
CA ASP A 329 -18.57 -2.53 8.39
C ASP A 329 -19.48 -2.73 9.61
N ALA A 330 -19.64 -3.99 10.04
CA ALA A 330 -20.36 -4.30 11.27
C ALA A 330 -19.60 -3.87 12.53
N ALA A 331 -18.28 -3.66 12.46
CA ALA A 331 -17.44 -3.23 13.57
C ALA A 331 -17.34 -1.68 13.68
N ALA A 332 -17.25 -0.97 12.55
CA ALA A 332 -17.22 0.50 12.45
C ALA A 332 -18.57 1.18 12.78
#